data_AF-A0A160NYS5-F1
#
_entry.id   AF-A0A160NYS5-F1
#
_cell.length_a   1.000
_cell.length_b   1.000
_cell.length_c   1.000
_cell.angle_alpha   90.00
_cell.angle_beta   90.00
_cell.angle_gamma   90.00
#
_symmetry.space_group_name_H-M   'P 1'
#
loop_
_entity.id
_entity.type
_entity.pdbx_description
1 polymer ?
#
loop_
_entity_poly.entity_id
_entity_poly.type
_entity_poly.pdbx_seq_one_letter_code
_entity_poly.pdbx_strand_id
1 'polypeptide(L)'
;MLRIHFTGADLAGVRMAAQPDVLWETILSFHRIRDRRGPVVFREWRSEARVRLGTETRLLAALVPGRGYFPDFLNPPEGILGLDEALDAIRATPAARLHAELAQIGAAATGRPAVPAALRSLADGCGGALGRLSGALRDYHRAAVEPYWTHIQARVEADRVRRGRALLDGGADELLASLPPMLRWHSPVLEADYPVDRDVRLDGRGLLLQPSYFCRGTPVVLRDPTLPPVLVYPLTHGESPTVRPPGLPSLAKLVGHTRSAVLHAIGDGGTTSELARRAGVSLASASQHAGVLREAGLIATLRNGNAVLHTLTPLGAALLGGGGGTRDENGRRAGGGRREDGTGGGAGGPAGAGGPGGGDDGAGEAGRAGRAGGRIPERAPERAPAPVR
;
A
#
# COMPACT_ATOMS: atom_id res chain seq x y z
N MET A 1 -5.23 16.92 -5.75
CA MET A 1 -5.43 15.89 -6.80
C MET A 1 -4.09 15.55 -7.44
N LEU A 2 -3.75 14.27 -7.58
CA LEU A 2 -2.59 13.81 -8.34
C LEU A 2 -3.01 13.46 -9.76
N ARG A 3 -2.22 13.88 -10.75
CA ARG A 3 -2.34 13.50 -12.16
C ARG A 3 -1.00 13.05 -12.69
N ILE A 4 -0.94 11.83 -13.22
CA ILE A 4 0.24 11.29 -13.88
C ILE A 4 -0.05 11.22 -15.37
N HIS A 5 0.72 11.96 -16.16
CA HIS A 5 0.57 12.09 -17.60
C HIS A 5 1.51 11.13 -18.32
N PHE A 6 0.94 10.28 -19.18
CA PHE A 6 1.67 9.27 -19.94
C PHE A 6 1.82 9.71 -21.40
N THR A 7 2.98 9.44 -21.97
CA THR A 7 3.18 9.33 -23.43
C THR A 7 3.04 7.87 -23.86
N GLY A 8 3.00 7.61 -25.17
CA GLY A 8 3.04 6.23 -25.69
C GLY A 8 4.31 5.47 -25.27
N ALA A 9 5.46 6.15 -25.21
CA ALA A 9 6.70 5.55 -24.72
C ALA A 9 6.62 5.18 -23.22
N ASP A 10 5.91 5.97 -22.44
CA ASP A 10 5.70 5.68 -21.02
C ASP A 10 4.85 4.44 -20.80
N LEU A 11 3.81 4.25 -21.62
CA LEU A 11 2.94 3.06 -21.54
C LEU A 11 3.74 1.77 -21.80
N ALA A 12 4.69 1.79 -22.74
CA ALA A 12 5.60 0.67 -22.97
C ALA A 12 6.59 0.44 -21.80
N GLY A 13 6.87 1.49 -21.03
CA GLY A 13 7.76 1.46 -19.86
C GLY A 13 7.07 1.16 -18.52
N VAL A 14 5.75 0.91 -18.50
CA VAL A 14 5.03 0.58 -17.27
C VAL A 14 5.47 -0.79 -16.76
N ARG A 15 5.89 -0.83 -15.50
CA ARG A 15 6.39 -2.05 -14.84
C ARG A 15 5.79 -2.21 -13.46
N MET A 16 5.57 -3.46 -13.07
CA MET A 16 5.23 -3.82 -11.70
C MET A 16 6.51 -4.08 -10.91
N ALA A 17 6.57 -3.62 -9.67
CA ALA A 17 7.62 -4.03 -8.75
C ALA A 17 7.61 -5.55 -8.55
N ALA A 18 8.80 -6.15 -8.49
CA ALA A 18 8.91 -7.59 -8.37
C ALA A 18 8.55 -8.11 -6.96
N GLN A 19 8.75 -7.28 -5.94
CA GLN A 19 8.57 -7.59 -4.53
C GLN A 19 8.13 -6.32 -3.76
N PRO A 20 7.61 -6.44 -2.52
CA PRO A 20 7.48 -5.28 -1.64
C PRO A 20 8.85 -4.63 -1.40
N ASP A 21 8.90 -3.30 -1.46
CA ASP A 21 10.07 -2.54 -1.06
C ASP A 21 10.09 -2.36 0.46
N VAL A 22 11.23 -2.71 1.07
CA VAL A 22 11.36 -2.77 2.53
C VAL A 22 11.20 -1.39 3.19
N LEU A 23 11.71 -0.32 2.56
CA LEU A 23 11.66 1.01 3.16
C LEU A 23 10.32 1.68 2.90
N TRP A 24 9.69 1.47 1.75
CA TRP A 24 8.30 1.90 1.56
C TRP A 24 7.38 1.30 2.63
N GLU A 25 7.47 0.00 2.90
CA GLU A 25 6.67 -0.63 3.96
C GLU A 25 7.05 -0.14 5.37
N THR A 26 8.33 0.10 5.63
CA THR A 26 8.83 0.62 6.92
C THR A 26 8.32 2.03 7.19
N ILE A 27 8.42 2.94 6.22
CA ILE A 27 7.99 4.33 6.38
C ILE A 27 6.46 4.43 6.44
N LEU A 28 5.76 3.68 5.58
CA LEU A 28 4.29 3.72 5.55
C LEU A 28 3.66 3.05 6.78
N SER A 29 4.26 1.98 7.31
CA SER A 29 3.83 1.41 8.60
C SER A 29 4.03 2.39 9.74
N PHE A 30 5.10 3.21 9.72
CA PHE A 30 5.30 4.24 10.74
C PHE A 30 4.18 5.30 10.74
N HIS A 31 3.63 5.67 9.58
CA HIS A 31 2.41 6.48 9.55
C HIS A 31 1.21 5.75 10.19
N ARG A 32 1.05 4.45 9.90
CA ARG A 32 -0.07 3.65 10.44
C ARG A 32 0.00 3.50 11.95
N ILE A 33 1.18 3.28 12.53
CA ILE A 33 1.32 3.09 13.98
C ILE A 33 1.01 4.36 14.78
N ARG A 34 1.28 5.53 14.19
CA ARG A 34 0.98 6.84 14.78
C ARG A 34 -0.48 7.25 14.63
N ASP A 35 -1.19 6.69 13.66
CA ASP A 35 -2.62 6.93 13.48
C ASP A 35 -3.43 6.14 14.51
N ARG A 36 -3.79 6.79 15.63
CA ARG A 36 -4.55 6.15 16.74
C ARG A 36 -6.00 5.84 16.37
N ARG A 37 -6.59 6.56 15.41
CA ARG A 37 -7.96 6.36 14.92
C ARG A 37 -7.98 5.63 13.57
N GLY A 38 -6.82 5.19 13.12
CA GLY A 38 -6.71 4.56 11.82
C GLY A 38 -7.47 3.23 11.74
N PRO A 39 -7.65 2.71 10.53
CA PRO A 39 -8.64 1.68 10.24
C PRO A 39 -8.45 0.36 10.99
N VAL A 40 -9.55 -0.38 11.15
CA VAL A 40 -9.61 -1.61 11.96
C VAL A 40 -8.62 -2.68 11.48
N VAL A 41 -8.35 -2.77 10.18
CA VAL A 41 -7.41 -3.78 9.61
C VAL A 41 -6.01 -3.73 10.22
N PHE A 42 -5.57 -2.58 10.74
CA PHE A 42 -4.26 -2.42 11.36
C PHE A 42 -4.33 -2.45 12.88
N ARG A 43 -5.47 -2.79 13.50
CA ARG A 43 -5.65 -2.75 14.96
C ARG A 43 -4.75 -3.76 15.67
N GLU A 44 -4.81 -5.03 15.27
CA GLU A 44 -4.02 -6.12 15.86
C GLU A 44 -2.53 -5.86 15.66
N TRP A 45 -2.13 -5.64 14.41
CA TRP A 45 -0.76 -5.23 14.05
C TRP A 45 -0.24 -4.06 14.90
N ARG A 46 -1.01 -2.97 15.05
CA ARG A 46 -0.61 -1.82 15.87
C ARG A 46 -0.45 -2.19 17.34
N SER A 47 -1.35 -3.01 17.87
CA SER A 47 -1.31 -3.43 19.27
C SER A 47 -0.01 -4.19 19.55
N GLU A 48 0.31 -5.17 18.71
CA GLU A 48 1.51 -5.98 18.88
C GLU A 48 2.80 -5.21 18.58
N ALA A 49 2.82 -4.43 17.49
CA ALA A 49 3.98 -3.61 17.14
C ALA A 49 4.32 -2.60 18.25
N ARG A 50 3.31 -1.99 18.89
CA ARG A 50 3.54 -1.06 20.03
C ARG A 50 4.13 -1.74 21.25
N VAL A 51 3.83 -3.03 21.48
CA VAL A 51 4.43 -3.80 22.58
C VAL A 51 5.90 -4.11 22.29
N ARG A 52 6.23 -4.38 21.02
CA ARG A 52 7.61 -4.68 20.58
C ARG A 52 8.50 -3.45 20.46
N LEU A 53 7.91 -2.29 20.17
CA LEU A 53 8.64 -1.05 20.02
C LEU A 53 9.01 -0.44 21.38
N GLY A 54 10.28 -0.08 21.53
CA GLY A 54 10.73 0.77 22.63
C GLY A 54 10.24 2.23 22.50
N THR A 55 10.62 3.07 23.46
CA THR A 55 10.21 4.49 23.55
C THR A 55 10.87 5.42 22.53
N GLU A 56 11.96 5.03 21.87
CA GLU A 56 12.77 5.93 21.04
C GLU A 56 12.39 5.91 19.56
N THR A 57 11.26 6.54 19.23
CA THR A 57 10.83 6.78 17.83
C THR A 57 10.91 8.24 17.42
N ARG A 58 11.51 9.10 18.25
CA ARG A 58 11.53 10.56 18.08
C ARG A 58 12.20 11.01 16.79
N LEU A 59 13.32 10.39 16.42
CA LEU A 59 14.04 10.71 15.18
C LEU A 59 13.17 10.40 13.95
N LEU A 60 12.57 9.21 13.90
CA LEU A 60 11.64 8.84 12.84
C LEU A 60 10.41 9.76 12.81
N ALA A 61 9.91 10.16 13.98
CA ALA A 61 8.77 11.07 14.09
C ALA A 61 9.05 12.48 13.54
N ALA A 62 10.30 12.94 13.60
CA ALA A 62 10.75 14.21 13.03
C ALA A 62 10.94 14.14 11.49
N LEU A 63 11.29 12.95 10.97
CA LEU A 63 11.49 12.72 9.53
C LEU A 63 10.21 12.35 8.78
N VAL A 64 9.30 11.65 9.44
CA VAL A 64 8.08 11.10 8.88
C VAL A 64 6.89 11.74 9.61
N PRO A 65 6.48 12.96 9.24
CA PRO A 65 5.41 13.67 9.92
C PRO A 65 4.06 12.96 9.75
N GLY A 66 3.11 13.16 10.66
CA GLY A 66 1.79 12.50 10.56
C GLY A 66 0.99 12.89 9.31
N ARG A 67 1.29 14.06 8.74
CA ARG A 67 0.78 14.58 7.47
C ARG A 67 1.87 15.39 6.78
N GLY A 68 1.84 15.45 5.46
CA GLY A 68 2.79 16.22 4.65
C GLY A 68 3.94 15.38 4.09
N TYR A 69 4.98 16.07 3.64
CA TYR A 69 6.15 15.49 2.99
C TYR A 69 7.02 14.69 3.98
N PHE A 70 7.49 13.53 3.54
CA PHE A 70 8.64 12.85 4.13
C PHE A 70 9.74 12.72 3.06
N PRO A 71 11.03 12.79 3.45
CA PRO A 71 12.14 12.79 2.49
C PRO A 71 12.20 11.60 1.54
N ASP A 72 12.47 11.86 0.27
CA ASP A 72 12.65 10.86 -0.78
C ASP A 72 13.89 9.99 -0.52
N PHE A 73 14.94 10.53 0.12
CA PHE A 73 16.13 9.74 0.47
C PHE A 73 15.83 8.58 1.43
N LEU A 74 14.67 8.59 2.11
CA LEU A 74 14.23 7.48 2.96
C LEU A 74 13.71 6.27 2.18
N ASN A 75 13.51 6.38 0.86
CA ASN A 75 13.05 5.30 0.01
C ASN A 75 13.96 5.17 -1.23
N PRO A 76 15.26 4.86 -1.03
CA PRO A 76 16.20 4.62 -2.11
C PRO A 76 15.77 3.41 -2.97
N PRO A 77 16.08 3.40 -4.27
CA PRO A 77 15.76 2.27 -5.16
C PRO A 77 16.27 0.91 -4.67
N GLU A 78 17.35 0.89 -3.88
CA GLU A 78 17.96 -0.27 -3.25
C GLU A 78 17.03 -0.96 -2.23
N GLY A 79 15.91 -0.35 -1.83
CA GLY A 79 14.88 -0.93 -0.97
C GLY A 79 14.30 -2.26 -1.48
N ILE A 80 14.38 -2.51 -2.80
CA ILE A 80 13.98 -3.79 -3.42
C ILE A 80 15.01 -4.92 -3.21
N LEU A 81 16.26 -4.58 -2.89
CA LEU A 81 17.36 -5.53 -2.73
C LEU A 81 17.42 -6.10 -1.31
N GLY A 82 16.96 -5.31 -0.33
CA GLY A 82 16.98 -5.70 1.07
C GLY A 82 17.16 -4.49 1.99
N LEU A 83 17.00 -4.73 3.30
CA LEU A 83 17.14 -3.67 4.29
C LEU A 83 18.58 -3.18 4.40
N ASP A 84 19.57 -4.05 4.25
CA ASP A 84 20.98 -3.68 4.42
C ASP A 84 21.44 -2.73 3.32
N GLU A 85 21.16 -3.09 2.06
CA GLU A 85 21.45 -2.30 0.86
C GLU A 85 20.75 -0.94 0.91
N ALA A 86 19.49 -0.93 1.34
CA ALA A 86 18.72 0.30 1.46
C ALA A 86 19.27 1.23 2.56
N LEU A 87 19.71 0.66 3.69
CA LEU A 87 20.33 1.43 4.76
C LEU A 87 21.73 1.93 4.37
N ASP A 88 22.49 1.19 3.57
CA ASP A 88 23.74 1.65 2.97
C ASP A 88 23.51 2.82 2.01
N ALA A 89 22.49 2.74 1.15
CA ALA A 89 22.11 3.83 0.26
C ALA A 89 21.72 5.10 1.04
N ILE A 90 20.98 4.97 2.15
CA ILE A 90 20.69 6.09 3.05
C ILE A 90 21.99 6.70 3.61
N ARG A 91 22.92 5.88 4.10
CA ARG A 91 24.22 6.36 4.62
C ARG A 91 25.05 7.06 3.55
N ALA A 92 24.94 6.63 2.30
CA ALA A 92 25.64 7.21 1.16
C ALA A 92 24.98 8.47 0.58
N THR A 93 23.84 8.93 1.14
CA THR A 93 23.12 10.09 0.62
C THR A 93 23.99 11.36 0.73
N PRO A 94 24.22 12.10 -0.38
CA PRO A 94 25.01 13.32 -0.33
C PRO A 94 24.44 14.38 0.62
N ALA A 95 25.30 15.07 1.37
CA ALA A 95 24.89 16.10 2.34
C ALA A 95 24.02 17.20 1.71
N ALA A 96 24.31 17.60 0.47
CA ALA A 96 23.50 18.58 -0.26
C ALA A 96 22.04 18.10 -0.45
N ARG A 97 21.84 16.81 -0.76
CA ARG A 97 20.51 16.20 -0.90
C ARG A 97 19.81 16.10 0.46
N LEU A 98 20.53 15.64 1.51
CA LEU A 98 20.00 15.61 2.87
C LEU A 98 19.53 16.99 3.31
N HIS A 99 20.35 18.03 3.14
CA HIS A 99 19.99 19.40 3.51
C HIS A 99 18.75 19.89 2.75
N ALA A 100 18.74 19.74 1.41
CA ALA A 100 17.66 20.22 0.57
C ALA A 100 16.31 19.56 0.92
N GLU A 101 16.30 18.24 1.10
CA GLU A 101 15.08 17.50 1.43
C GLU A 101 14.62 17.76 2.87
N LEU A 102 15.54 17.81 3.85
CA LEU A 102 15.18 18.09 5.25
C LEU A 102 14.67 19.53 5.44
N ALA A 103 15.14 20.48 4.64
CA ALA A 103 14.60 21.84 4.64
C ALA A 103 13.12 21.89 4.20
N GLN A 104 12.66 20.96 3.35
CA GLN A 104 11.26 20.87 2.94
C GLN A 104 10.34 20.43 4.08
N ILE A 105 10.85 19.64 5.04
CA ILE A 105 10.08 19.30 6.25
C ILE A 105 9.73 20.59 7.01
N GLY A 106 10.70 21.50 7.18
CA GLY A 106 10.45 22.79 7.83
C GLY A 106 9.50 23.68 7.05
N ALA A 107 9.56 23.66 5.70
CA ALA A 107 8.64 24.43 4.86
C ALA A 107 7.17 24.07 5.12
N ALA A 108 6.87 22.80 5.36
CA ALA A 108 5.51 22.35 5.70
C ALA A 108 5.03 22.90 7.05
N ALA A 109 5.93 23.18 8.00
CA ALA A 109 5.59 23.68 9.33
C ALA A 109 5.58 25.21 9.42
N THR A 110 6.47 25.91 8.70
CA THR A 110 6.72 27.35 8.86
C THR A 110 6.43 28.17 7.60
N GLY A 111 6.07 27.53 6.49
CA GLY A 111 5.90 28.17 5.19
C GLY A 111 7.20 28.55 4.49
N ARG A 112 8.38 28.27 5.08
CA ARG A 112 9.70 28.56 4.50
C ARG A 112 10.65 27.38 4.63
N PRO A 113 11.43 27.03 3.60
CA PRO A 113 12.45 25.99 3.69
C PRO A 113 13.44 26.28 4.81
N ALA A 114 13.51 25.40 5.80
CA ALA A 114 14.45 25.49 6.91
C ALA A 114 14.64 24.10 7.52
N VAL A 115 15.87 23.70 7.79
CA VAL A 115 16.14 22.42 8.46
C VAL A 115 15.72 22.52 9.93
N PRO A 116 14.81 21.64 10.43
CA PRO A 116 14.46 21.62 11.84
C PRO A 116 15.70 21.40 12.72
N ALA A 117 15.74 22.04 13.89
CA ALA A 117 16.90 21.99 14.78
C ALA A 117 17.35 20.56 15.13
N ALA A 118 16.39 19.66 15.34
CA ALA A 118 16.63 18.26 15.64
C ALA A 118 17.28 17.46 14.49
N LEU A 119 17.24 17.98 13.26
CA LEU A 119 17.70 17.31 12.04
C LEU A 119 18.98 17.95 11.47
N ARG A 120 19.53 19.01 12.08
CA ARG A 120 20.73 19.71 11.56
C ARG A 120 21.93 18.79 11.36
N SER A 121 22.31 18.00 12.37
CA SER A 121 23.43 17.07 12.22
C SER A 121 23.22 16.05 11.09
N LEU A 122 21.97 15.67 10.82
CA LEU A 122 21.65 14.79 9.69
C LEU A 122 21.76 15.56 8.35
N ALA A 123 21.27 16.79 8.29
CA ALA A 123 21.39 17.66 7.12
C ALA A 123 22.84 17.98 6.74
N ASP A 124 23.73 18.07 7.73
CA ASP A 124 25.16 18.27 7.52
C ASP A 124 25.89 16.99 7.06
N GLY A 125 25.17 15.87 6.90
CA GLY A 125 25.75 14.59 6.48
C GLY A 125 26.62 13.93 7.56
N CYS A 126 26.41 14.26 8.85
CA CYS A 126 27.20 13.68 9.92
C CYS A 126 27.01 12.15 9.98
N GLY A 127 28.10 11.40 9.80
CA GLY A 127 28.07 9.93 9.80
C GLY A 127 27.45 9.32 11.07
N GLY A 128 27.69 9.93 12.24
CA GLY A 128 27.06 9.50 13.49
C GLY A 128 25.54 9.72 13.52
N ALA A 129 25.03 10.78 12.87
CA ALA A 129 23.59 11.02 12.75
C ALA A 129 22.93 10.05 11.75
N LEU A 130 23.60 9.78 10.62
CA LEU A 130 23.16 8.77 9.65
C LEU A 130 23.16 7.37 10.25
N GLY A 131 24.19 7.00 11.02
CA GLY A 131 24.25 5.73 11.74
C GLY A 131 23.10 5.54 12.73
N ARG A 132 22.74 6.59 13.49
CA ARG A 132 21.56 6.57 14.38
C ARG A 132 20.26 6.43 13.60
N LEU A 133 20.12 7.11 12.47
CA LEU A 133 18.95 6.95 11.60
C LEU A 133 18.84 5.52 11.07
N SER A 134 19.94 4.95 10.57
CA SER A 134 19.94 3.57 10.09
C SER A 134 19.59 2.56 11.18
N GLY A 135 20.11 2.74 12.39
CA GLY A 135 19.74 1.93 13.56
C GLY A 135 18.26 2.04 13.88
N ALA A 136 17.72 3.27 13.94
CA ALA A 136 16.30 3.50 14.23
C ALA A 136 15.37 2.86 13.18
N LEU A 137 15.71 2.95 11.89
CA LEU A 137 14.95 2.30 10.81
C LEU A 137 15.00 0.78 10.93
N ARG A 138 16.18 0.21 11.21
CA ARG A 138 16.36 -1.24 11.38
C ARG A 138 15.57 -1.76 12.58
N ASP A 139 15.68 -1.11 13.73
CA ASP A 139 14.99 -1.51 14.94
C ASP A 139 13.47 -1.41 14.77
N TYR A 140 13.01 -0.35 14.10
CA TYR A 140 11.60 -0.19 13.78
C TYR A 140 11.10 -1.28 12.83
N HIS A 141 11.80 -1.53 11.71
CA HIS A 141 11.45 -2.59 10.77
C HIS A 141 11.37 -3.95 11.48
N ARG A 142 12.38 -4.30 12.27
CA ARG A 142 12.43 -5.57 13.02
C ARG A 142 11.26 -5.74 13.98
N ALA A 143 10.85 -4.67 14.66
CA ALA A 143 9.76 -4.73 15.63
C ALA A 143 8.37 -4.72 14.97
N ALA A 144 8.18 -3.92 13.91
CA ALA A 144 6.87 -3.59 13.38
C ALA A 144 6.56 -4.26 12.03
N VAL A 145 7.55 -4.55 11.20
CA VAL A 145 7.34 -5.02 9.81
C VAL A 145 7.78 -6.47 9.63
N GLU A 146 9.00 -6.80 10.06
CA GLU A 146 9.62 -8.12 9.88
C GLU A 146 8.72 -9.29 10.33
N PRO A 147 8.00 -9.24 11.48
CA PRO A 147 7.13 -10.33 11.91
C PRO A 147 5.96 -10.62 10.95
N TYR A 148 5.63 -9.67 10.08
CA TYR A 148 4.54 -9.75 9.10
C TYR A 148 5.04 -9.82 7.66
N TRP A 149 6.36 -9.85 7.45
CA TRP A 149 6.97 -9.71 6.12
C TRP A 149 6.49 -10.77 5.13
N THR A 150 6.43 -12.04 5.55
CA THR A 150 5.89 -13.14 4.73
C THR A 150 4.45 -12.88 4.30
N HIS A 151 3.61 -12.32 5.18
CA HIS A 151 2.23 -11.96 4.83
C HIS A 151 2.18 -10.81 3.83
N ILE A 152 3.00 -9.77 4.04
CA ILE A 152 3.12 -8.62 3.15
C ILE A 152 3.54 -9.08 1.75
N GLN A 153 4.57 -9.92 1.65
CA GLN A 153 5.03 -10.52 0.40
C GLN A 153 3.91 -11.29 -0.31
N ALA A 154 3.18 -12.15 0.42
CA ALA A 154 2.06 -12.89 -0.16
C ALA A 154 0.94 -11.98 -0.69
N ARG A 155 0.64 -10.87 0.00
CA ARG A 155 -0.37 -9.91 -0.43
C ARG A 155 0.06 -9.10 -1.65
N VAL A 156 1.33 -8.70 -1.71
CA VAL A 156 1.91 -8.04 -2.89
C VAL A 156 1.91 -8.98 -4.08
N GLU A 157 2.32 -10.24 -3.91
CA GLU A 157 2.32 -11.23 -5.00
C GLU A 157 0.91 -11.50 -5.53
N ALA A 158 -0.09 -11.61 -4.64
CA ALA A 158 -1.48 -11.78 -5.06
C ALA A 158 -2.00 -10.60 -5.91
N ASP A 159 -1.64 -9.36 -5.55
CA ASP A 159 -1.98 -8.20 -6.39
C ASP A 159 -1.20 -8.24 -7.71
N ARG A 160 0.10 -8.56 -7.67
CA ARG A 160 0.95 -8.70 -8.87
C ARG A 160 0.40 -9.72 -9.86
N VAL A 161 -0.06 -10.88 -9.41
CA VAL A 161 -0.71 -11.88 -10.28
C VAL A 161 -1.97 -11.33 -10.93
N ARG A 162 -2.81 -10.58 -10.18
CA ARG A 162 -4.01 -9.94 -10.73
C ARG A 162 -3.65 -8.89 -11.79
N ARG A 163 -2.68 -8.02 -11.50
CA ARG A 163 -2.18 -6.99 -12.43
C ARG A 163 -1.50 -7.59 -13.65
N GLY A 164 -0.74 -8.67 -13.46
CA GLY A 164 -0.07 -9.39 -14.53
C GLY A 164 -1.06 -9.99 -15.53
N ARG A 165 -2.19 -10.54 -15.06
CA ARG A 165 -3.26 -11.02 -15.95
C ARG A 165 -3.88 -9.88 -16.76
N ALA A 166 -4.25 -8.77 -16.10
CA ALA A 166 -4.78 -7.59 -16.78
C ALA A 166 -3.83 -7.08 -17.88
N LEU A 167 -2.52 -7.03 -17.59
CA LEU A 167 -1.50 -6.67 -18.58
C LEU A 167 -1.45 -7.65 -19.77
N LEU A 168 -1.57 -8.95 -19.54
CA LEU A 168 -1.56 -9.96 -20.60
C LEU A 168 -2.84 -9.93 -21.45
N ASP A 169 -3.99 -9.66 -20.81
CA ASP A 169 -5.30 -9.70 -21.46
C ASP A 169 -5.60 -8.44 -22.28
N GLY A 170 -5.14 -7.27 -21.82
CA GLY A 170 -5.49 -5.98 -22.44
C GLY A 170 -4.39 -4.93 -22.42
N GLY A 171 -3.13 -5.32 -22.18
CA GLY A 171 -1.98 -4.41 -22.23
C GLY A 171 -1.96 -3.39 -21.09
N ALA A 172 -1.25 -2.28 -21.32
CA ALA A 172 -1.05 -1.25 -20.30
C ALA A 172 -2.37 -0.55 -19.89
N ASP A 173 -3.31 -0.37 -20.82
CA ASP A 173 -4.62 0.23 -20.52
C ASP A 173 -5.41 -0.62 -19.52
N GLU A 174 -5.53 -1.93 -19.76
CA GLU A 174 -6.25 -2.84 -18.85
C GLU A 174 -5.52 -2.99 -17.50
N LEU A 175 -4.18 -3.03 -17.51
CA LEU A 175 -3.38 -2.99 -16.29
C LEU A 175 -3.71 -1.77 -15.42
N LEU A 176 -3.67 -0.57 -16.01
CA LEU A 176 -3.92 0.70 -15.32
C LEU A 176 -5.38 0.83 -14.89
N ALA A 177 -6.32 0.40 -15.73
CA ALA A 177 -7.75 0.36 -15.40
C ALA A 177 -8.07 -0.62 -14.26
N SER A 178 -7.26 -1.68 -14.09
CA SER A 178 -7.47 -2.66 -13.03
C SER A 178 -7.09 -2.14 -11.63
N LEU A 179 -6.31 -1.06 -11.52
CA LEU A 179 -5.77 -0.55 -10.25
C LEU A 179 -6.89 -0.26 -9.23
N PRO A 180 -6.59 -0.25 -7.91
CA PRO A 180 -7.60 -0.02 -6.89
C PRO A 180 -8.41 1.27 -7.14
N PRO A 181 -9.71 1.33 -6.80
CA PRO A 181 -10.64 2.38 -7.26
C PRO A 181 -10.27 3.85 -6.99
N MET A 182 -9.31 4.10 -6.10
CA MET A 182 -8.79 5.46 -5.86
C MET A 182 -7.84 5.94 -6.96
N LEU A 183 -7.36 5.03 -7.81
CA LEU A 183 -6.55 5.29 -8.99
C LEU A 183 -7.49 5.16 -10.20
N ARG A 184 -7.77 6.28 -10.86
CA ARG A 184 -8.74 6.38 -11.95
C ARG A 184 -7.98 6.59 -13.24
N TRP A 185 -7.98 5.56 -14.09
CA TRP A 185 -7.36 5.63 -15.41
C TRP A 185 -8.32 6.27 -16.41
N HIS A 186 -7.93 7.42 -16.94
CA HIS A 186 -8.58 8.09 -18.05
C HIS A 186 -7.51 8.39 -19.09
N SER A 187 -7.25 7.42 -19.97
CA SER A 187 -6.13 7.49 -20.92
C SER A 187 -6.04 8.87 -21.60
N PRO A 188 -4.86 9.54 -21.57
CA PRO A 188 -3.55 9.05 -21.12
C PRO A 188 -3.16 9.49 -19.69
N VAL A 189 -4.13 9.76 -18.81
CA VAL A 189 -3.90 10.31 -17.47
C VAL A 189 -4.38 9.35 -16.38
N LEU A 190 -3.52 9.07 -15.40
CA LEU A 190 -3.90 8.37 -14.17
C LEU A 190 -4.13 9.40 -13.05
N GLU A 191 -5.34 9.40 -12.49
CA GLU A 191 -5.75 10.37 -11.47
C GLU A 191 -5.94 9.71 -10.11
N ALA A 192 -5.65 10.47 -9.03
CA ALA A 192 -5.88 10.02 -7.67
C ALA A 192 -6.15 11.16 -6.71
N ASP A 193 -6.97 10.91 -5.69
CA ASP A 193 -7.09 11.85 -4.58
C ASP A 193 -5.72 12.00 -3.89
N TYR A 194 -5.30 13.23 -3.67
CA TYR A 194 -3.95 13.55 -3.18
C TYR A 194 -3.98 14.81 -2.32
N PRO A 195 -3.19 14.90 -1.24
CA PRO A 195 -3.24 16.02 -0.29
C PRO A 195 -2.95 17.40 -0.91
N VAL A 196 -2.27 17.42 -2.06
CA VAL A 196 -1.94 18.62 -2.82
C VAL A 196 -2.32 18.41 -4.29
N ASP A 197 -2.49 19.49 -5.05
CA ASP A 197 -2.54 19.39 -6.50
C ASP A 197 -1.15 19.14 -7.06
N ARG A 198 -1.03 18.11 -7.89
CA ARG A 198 0.25 17.65 -8.38
C ARG A 198 0.13 17.02 -9.76
N ASP A 199 0.92 17.52 -10.70
CA ASP A 199 1.08 16.97 -12.03
C ASP A 199 2.47 16.34 -12.17
N VAL A 200 2.49 15.08 -12.57
CA VAL A 200 3.71 14.31 -12.87
C VAL A 200 3.72 13.99 -14.35
N ARG A 201 4.74 14.44 -15.06
CA ARG A 201 4.99 14.04 -16.46
C ARG A 201 6.10 13.01 -16.48
N LEU A 202 5.82 11.87 -17.12
CA LEU A 202 6.76 10.75 -17.14
C LEU A 202 7.85 10.93 -18.19
N ASP A 203 7.56 11.65 -19.28
CA ASP A 203 8.53 12.09 -20.30
C ASP A 203 9.36 10.93 -20.89
N GLY A 204 8.71 9.79 -21.16
CA GLY A 204 9.32 8.59 -21.74
C GLY A 204 10.06 7.69 -20.73
N ARG A 205 10.08 8.04 -19.44
CA ARG A 205 10.74 7.25 -18.38
C ARG A 205 9.94 6.03 -17.93
N GLY A 206 8.65 5.96 -18.30
CA GLY A 206 7.73 4.94 -17.81
C GLY A 206 7.37 5.13 -16.33
N LEU A 207 6.65 4.16 -15.77
CA LEU A 207 6.19 4.18 -14.38
C LEU A 207 6.40 2.83 -13.70
N LEU A 208 7.03 2.84 -12.52
CA LEU A 208 7.05 1.68 -11.64
C LEU A 208 5.80 1.70 -10.73
N LEU A 209 4.99 0.67 -10.82
CA LEU A 209 3.84 0.41 -9.95
C LEU A 209 4.31 -0.41 -8.74
N GLN A 210 4.32 0.21 -7.56
CA GLN A 210 4.72 -0.41 -6.29
C GLN A 210 3.48 -0.65 -5.42
N PRO A 211 2.86 -1.83 -5.45
CA PRO A 211 1.86 -2.17 -4.44
C PRO A 211 2.49 -2.13 -3.05
N SER A 212 1.74 -1.59 -2.08
CA SER A 212 2.18 -1.56 -0.68
C SER A 212 1.06 -1.92 0.28
N TYR A 213 1.41 -2.73 1.29
CA TYR A 213 0.52 -3.19 2.35
C TYR A 213 0.19 -2.07 3.34
N PHE A 214 1.17 -1.28 3.77
CA PHE A 214 0.91 -0.19 4.71
C PHE A 214 0.50 1.13 4.04
N CYS A 215 0.64 1.24 2.72
CA CYS A 215 0.01 2.32 1.95
C CYS A 215 -1.51 2.26 2.14
N ARG A 216 -2.15 3.42 2.35
CA ARG A 216 -3.60 3.49 2.52
C ARG A 216 -4.16 4.88 2.26
N GLY A 217 -5.35 4.91 1.68
CA GLY A 217 -6.18 6.10 1.51
C GLY A 217 -5.84 6.85 0.24
N THR A 218 -4.57 7.23 0.08
CA THR A 218 -4.05 7.90 -1.11
C THR A 218 -2.75 7.25 -1.55
N PRO A 219 -2.43 7.21 -2.86
CA PRO A 219 -1.13 6.77 -3.32
C PRO A 219 -0.01 7.73 -2.90
N VAL A 220 1.23 7.31 -3.08
CA VAL A 220 2.43 8.10 -2.84
C VAL A 220 3.32 8.08 -4.09
N VAL A 221 3.94 9.20 -4.38
CA VAL A 221 4.96 9.36 -5.42
C VAL A 221 6.13 10.12 -4.80
N LEU A 222 7.35 9.89 -5.30
CA LEU A 222 8.54 10.67 -4.89
C LEU A 222 8.31 12.16 -5.17
N ARG A 223 8.86 13.05 -4.35
CA ARG A 223 8.73 14.50 -4.53
C ARG A 223 9.64 15.02 -5.65
N ASP A 224 10.87 14.55 -5.70
CA ASP A 224 11.85 14.93 -6.71
C ASP A 224 11.43 14.38 -8.08
N PRO A 225 11.10 15.25 -9.05
CA PRO A 225 10.66 14.82 -10.37
C PRO A 225 11.79 14.20 -11.20
N THR A 226 13.06 14.36 -10.81
CA THR A 226 14.23 13.82 -11.50
C THR A 226 14.50 12.36 -11.17
N LEU A 227 13.98 11.86 -10.04
CA LEU A 227 14.09 10.45 -9.68
C LEU A 227 13.23 9.56 -10.60
N PRO A 228 13.58 8.27 -10.76
CA PRO A 228 12.76 7.32 -11.51
C PRO A 228 11.30 7.32 -11.02
N PRO A 229 10.31 7.51 -11.90
CA PRO A 229 8.91 7.60 -11.47
C PRO A 229 8.43 6.29 -10.83
N VAL A 230 7.94 6.40 -9.60
CA VAL A 230 7.30 5.31 -8.87
C VAL A 230 5.95 5.78 -8.32
N LEU A 231 4.93 4.95 -8.49
CA LEU A 231 3.62 5.09 -7.89
C LEU A 231 3.44 3.98 -6.85
N VAL A 232 3.53 4.37 -5.58
CA VAL A 232 3.24 3.48 -4.46
C VAL A 232 1.74 3.54 -4.19
N TYR A 233 1.05 2.42 -4.25
CA TYR A 233 -0.40 2.38 -4.11
C TYR A 233 -0.87 1.34 -3.09
N PRO A 234 -2.03 1.57 -2.44
CA PRO A 234 -2.51 0.66 -1.41
C PRO A 234 -3.05 -0.63 -1.99
N LEU A 235 -2.67 -1.73 -1.36
CA LEU A 235 -3.31 -3.01 -1.60
C LEU A 235 -4.78 -2.97 -1.16
N THR A 236 -5.65 -3.67 -1.89
CA THR A 236 -7.01 -3.95 -1.42
C THR A 236 -6.93 -4.97 -0.29
N HIS A 237 -7.14 -4.53 0.95
CA HIS A 237 -7.16 -5.41 2.10
C HIS A 237 -8.47 -6.22 2.16
N GLY A 238 -8.36 -7.56 2.12
CA GLY A 238 -9.38 -8.46 2.66
C GLY A 238 -9.33 -8.49 4.20
N GLU A 239 -10.09 -9.39 4.84
CA GLU A 239 -10.17 -9.50 6.31
C GLU A 239 -8.78 -9.49 7.01
N SER A 240 -8.77 -8.87 8.20
CA SER A 240 -7.59 -8.51 9.00
C SER A 240 -6.66 -9.69 9.26
N PRO A 241 -5.32 -9.50 9.24
CA PRO A 241 -4.37 -10.57 9.53
C PRO A 241 -4.52 -11.01 10.98
N THR A 242 -4.82 -12.29 11.21
CA THR A 242 -4.48 -12.95 12.47
C THR A 242 -3.07 -13.48 12.31
N VAL A 243 -2.17 -13.12 13.22
CA VAL A 243 -0.82 -13.70 13.25
C VAL A 243 -0.97 -15.17 13.64
N ARG A 244 -1.00 -16.05 12.64
CA ARG A 244 -0.74 -17.47 12.86
C ARG A 244 0.74 -17.72 12.62
N PRO A 245 1.45 -18.37 13.56
CA PRO A 245 2.84 -18.75 13.35
C PRO A 245 2.96 -19.61 12.07
N PRO A 246 4.11 -19.55 11.36
CA PRO A 246 4.31 -20.24 10.09
C PRO A 246 3.81 -21.68 10.17
N GLY A 247 2.80 -21.97 9.35
CA GLY A 247 1.96 -23.15 9.43
C GLY A 247 2.64 -24.43 8.94
N LEU A 248 3.83 -24.78 9.46
CA LEU A 248 4.32 -26.15 9.39
C LEU A 248 3.40 -27.12 10.18
N PRO A 249 2.80 -26.75 11.34
CA PRO A 249 1.91 -27.68 12.04
C PRO A 249 0.52 -27.81 11.42
N SER A 250 -0.02 -26.78 10.76
CA SER A 250 -1.43 -26.81 10.31
C SER A 250 -1.61 -27.51 8.96
N LEU A 251 -0.70 -27.28 8.01
CA LEU A 251 -0.78 -27.94 6.71
C LEU A 251 -0.35 -29.41 6.81
N ALA A 252 0.71 -29.71 7.57
CA ALA A 252 1.10 -31.09 7.84
C ALA A 252 -0.02 -31.90 8.54
N LYS A 253 -0.85 -31.27 9.36
CA LYS A 253 -2.05 -31.91 9.94
C LYS A 253 -3.16 -32.16 8.91
N LEU A 254 -3.31 -31.30 7.90
CA LEU A 254 -4.36 -31.41 6.89
C LEU A 254 -3.99 -32.39 5.77
N VAL A 255 -2.77 -32.29 5.24
CA VAL A 255 -2.33 -33.06 4.06
C VAL A 255 -1.24 -34.09 4.39
N GLY A 256 -0.75 -34.14 5.63
CA GLY A 256 0.36 -35.01 6.03
C GLY A 256 1.72 -34.34 5.87
N HIS A 257 2.66 -34.68 6.76
CA HIS A 257 4.00 -34.09 6.84
C HIS A 257 4.76 -34.15 5.51
N THR A 258 4.79 -35.30 4.86
CA THR A 258 5.56 -35.50 3.62
C THR A 258 4.96 -34.75 2.44
N ARG A 259 3.62 -34.72 2.31
CA ARG A 259 2.95 -33.94 1.25
C ARG A 259 3.12 -32.44 1.47
N SER A 260 3.10 -31.99 2.73
CA SER A 260 3.39 -30.60 3.08
C SER A 260 4.83 -30.24 2.70
N ALA A 261 5.81 -31.09 3.01
CA ALA A 261 7.22 -30.86 2.67
C ALA A 261 7.44 -30.83 1.15
N VAL A 262 6.82 -31.75 0.40
CA VAL A 262 6.89 -31.77 -1.07
C VAL A 262 6.20 -30.54 -1.67
N LEU A 263 5.03 -30.13 -1.17
CA LEU A 263 4.34 -28.92 -1.65
C LEU A 263 5.17 -27.65 -1.39
N HIS A 264 5.82 -27.54 -0.22
CA HIS A 264 6.77 -26.46 0.05
C HIS A 264 7.97 -26.49 -0.89
N ALA A 265 8.56 -27.66 -1.15
CA ALA A 265 9.69 -27.80 -2.07
C ALA A 265 9.36 -27.40 -3.52
N ILE A 266 8.09 -27.52 -3.93
CA ILE A 266 7.55 -27.10 -5.24
C ILE A 266 7.35 -25.58 -5.30
N GLY A 267 7.33 -24.88 -4.16
CA GLY A 267 7.16 -23.42 -4.11
C GLY A 267 8.15 -22.65 -4.99
N ASP A 268 9.39 -23.13 -5.08
CA ASP A 268 10.44 -22.55 -5.92
C ASP A 268 10.47 -23.13 -7.35
N GLY A 269 9.54 -24.01 -7.69
CA GLY A 269 9.60 -24.86 -8.88
C GLY A 269 10.71 -25.92 -8.79
N GLY A 270 10.55 -27.04 -9.49
CA GLY A 270 11.62 -28.03 -9.58
C GLY A 270 11.25 -29.33 -10.25
N THR A 271 12.28 -30.06 -10.66
CA THR A 271 12.17 -31.44 -11.14
C THR A 271 11.96 -32.42 -10.01
N THR A 272 11.39 -33.59 -10.28
CA THR A 272 11.12 -34.60 -9.24
C THR A 272 12.36 -34.97 -8.41
N SER A 273 13.55 -34.99 -9.02
CA SER A 273 14.83 -35.23 -8.33
C SER A 273 15.22 -34.10 -7.37
N GLU A 274 14.99 -32.85 -7.77
CA GLU A 274 15.24 -31.69 -6.91
C GLU A 274 14.26 -31.65 -5.75
N LEU A 275 12.98 -31.99 -6.00
CA LEU A 275 11.96 -32.08 -4.96
C LEU A 275 12.31 -33.16 -3.92
N ALA A 276 12.75 -34.33 -4.37
CA ALA A 276 13.18 -35.42 -3.49
C ALA A 276 14.30 -34.97 -2.54
N ARG A 277 15.33 -34.31 -3.10
CA ARG A 277 16.45 -33.77 -2.32
C ARG A 277 16.00 -32.69 -1.33
N ARG A 278 15.16 -31.73 -1.76
CA ARG A 278 14.71 -30.62 -0.90
C ARG A 278 13.75 -31.08 0.22
N ALA A 279 12.88 -32.03 -0.08
CA ALA A 279 11.91 -32.56 0.88
C ALA A 279 12.47 -33.69 1.77
N GLY A 280 13.71 -34.16 1.50
CA GLY A 280 14.34 -35.23 2.27
C GLY A 280 13.69 -36.60 2.09
N VAL A 281 13.19 -36.90 0.90
CA VAL A 281 12.47 -38.15 0.57
C VAL A 281 13.06 -38.85 -0.64
N SER A 282 12.68 -40.12 -0.87
CA SER A 282 13.10 -40.84 -2.07
C SER A 282 12.46 -40.26 -3.33
N LEU A 283 13.09 -40.49 -4.50
CA LEU A 283 12.58 -40.05 -5.79
C LEU A 283 11.17 -40.62 -6.08
N ALA A 284 10.95 -41.89 -5.75
CA ALA A 284 9.66 -42.55 -5.90
C ALA A 284 8.57 -41.90 -5.02
N SER A 285 8.91 -41.59 -3.76
CA SER A 285 8.00 -40.91 -2.83
C SER A 285 7.69 -39.48 -3.29
N ALA A 286 8.70 -38.73 -3.76
CA ALA A 286 8.50 -37.40 -4.33
C ALA A 286 7.57 -37.43 -5.54
N SER A 287 7.77 -38.38 -6.46
CA SER A 287 6.92 -38.56 -7.65
C SER A 287 5.48 -38.90 -7.27
N GLN A 288 5.30 -39.82 -6.31
CA GLN A 288 3.98 -40.21 -5.82
C GLN A 288 3.25 -39.01 -5.18
N HIS A 289 3.92 -38.26 -4.31
CA HIS A 289 3.32 -37.10 -3.66
C HIS A 289 3.03 -35.98 -4.67
N ALA A 290 3.90 -35.73 -5.64
CA ALA A 290 3.63 -34.80 -6.74
C ALA A 290 2.41 -35.26 -7.57
N GLY A 291 2.26 -36.55 -7.82
CA GLY A 291 1.08 -37.14 -8.46
C GLY A 291 -0.22 -36.79 -7.73
N VAL A 292 -0.29 -37.07 -6.44
CA VAL A 292 -1.46 -36.78 -5.59
C VAL A 292 -1.75 -35.28 -5.51
N LEU A 293 -0.72 -34.45 -5.36
CA LEU A 293 -0.88 -32.99 -5.31
C LEU A 293 -1.38 -32.43 -6.65
N ARG A 294 -0.98 -33.05 -7.77
CA ARG A 294 -1.45 -32.68 -9.11
C ARG A 294 -2.89 -33.10 -9.33
N GLU A 295 -3.26 -34.30 -8.91
CA GLU A 295 -4.65 -34.80 -8.95
C GLU A 295 -5.59 -33.93 -8.09
N ALA A 296 -5.09 -33.42 -6.97
CA ALA A 296 -5.79 -32.46 -6.12
C ALA A 296 -5.81 -31.03 -6.69
N GLY A 297 -5.23 -30.79 -7.87
CA GLY A 297 -5.17 -29.47 -8.51
C GLY A 297 -4.26 -28.45 -7.83
N LEU A 298 -3.38 -28.87 -6.91
CA LEU A 298 -2.48 -28.00 -6.15
C LEU A 298 -1.19 -27.69 -6.91
N ILE A 299 -0.79 -28.57 -7.84
CA ILE A 299 0.40 -28.36 -8.66
C ILE A 299 0.10 -28.62 -10.13
N ALA A 300 0.81 -27.92 -11.00
CA ALA A 300 0.87 -28.17 -12.43
C ALA A 300 2.22 -28.78 -12.78
N THR A 301 2.21 -29.67 -13.76
CA THR A 301 3.42 -30.32 -14.28
C THR A 301 3.60 -29.94 -15.74
N LEU A 302 4.77 -29.40 -16.05
CA LEU A 302 5.17 -28.98 -17.40
C LEU A 302 6.33 -29.86 -17.86
N ARG A 303 6.22 -30.44 -19.05
CA ARG A 303 7.32 -31.19 -19.65
C ARG A 303 8.17 -30.23 -20.46
N ASN A 304 9.42 -30.06 -20.06
CA ASN A 304 10.39 -29.22 -20.75
C ASN A 304 11.51 -30.11 -21.32
N GLY A 305 11.36 -30.52 -22.57
CA GLY A 305 12.23 -31.51 -23.21
C GLY A 305 12.21 -32.85 -22.45
N ASN A 306 13.38 -33.30 -22.00
CA ASN A 306 13.53 -34.54 -21.22
C ASN A 306 13.26 -34.36 -19.71
N ALA A 307 13.02 -33.14 -19.24
CA ALA A 307 12.77 -32.84 -17.84
C ALA A 307 11.28 -32.61 -17.56
N VAL A 308 10.84 -32.98 -16.36
CA VAL A 308 9.50 -32.74 -15.85
C VAL A 308 9.60 -31.72 -14.74
N LEU A 309 9.00 -30.54 -14.93
CA LEU A 309 8.99 -29.44 -13.97
C LEU A 309 7.65 -29.39 -13.24
N HIS A 310 7.68 -29.33 -11.92
CA HIS A 310 6.50 -29.11 -11.09
C HIS A 310 6.46 -27.67 -10.61
N THR A 311 5.28 -27.06 -10.68
CA THR A 311 5.02 -25.69 -10.25
C THR A 311 3.71 -25.63 -9.47
N LEU A 312 3.56 -24.67 -8.57
CA LEU A 312 2.29 -24.49 -7.86
C LEU A 312 1.21 -23.96 -8.80
N THR A 313 -0.01 -24.48 -8.66
CA THR A 313 -1.19 -23.78 -9.17
C THR A 313 -1.54 -22.61 -8.24
N PRO A 314 -2.42 -21.69 -8.67
CA PRO A 314 -2.96 -20.67 -7.76
C PRO A 314 -3.59 -21.27 -6.49
N LEU A 315 -4.23 -22.43 -6.58
CA LEU A 315 -4.81 -23.14 -5.44
C LEU A 315 -3.71 -23.66 -4.48
N GLY A 316 -2.63 -24.25 -5.02
CA GLY A 316 -1.49 -24.70 -4.22
C GLY A 316 -0.77 -23.56 -3.51
N ALA A 317 -0.56 -22.43 -4.21
CA ALA A 317 0.04 -21.23 -3.62
C ALA A 317 -0.84 -20.64 -2.50
N ALA A 318 -2.16 -20.56 -2.72
CA ALA A 318 -3.10 -20.09 -1.70
C ALA A 318 -3.14 -21.03 -0.47
N LEU A 319 -3.01 -22.34 -0.68
CA LEU A 319 -2.99 -23.33 0.40
C LEU A 319 -1.71 -23.21 1.25
N LEU A 320 -0.54 -23.02 0.62
CA LEU A 320 0.71 -22.73 1.34
C LEU A 320 0.65 -21.39 2.08
N GLY A 321 -0.04 -20.40 1.52
CA GLY A 321 -0.25 -19.09 2.13
C GLY A 321 -1.29 -19.05 3.26
N GLY A 322 -2.01 -20.16 3.52
CA GLY A 322 -3.09 -20.25 4.51
C GLY A 322 -4.34 -19.47 4.08
N GLY A 323 -5.25 -20.14 3.36
CA GLY A 323 -6.42 -19.55 2.71
C GLY A 323 -7.25 -18.59 3.59
N GLY A 324 -7.11 -17.28 3.35
CA GLY A 324 -8.12 -16.28 3.70
C GLY A 324 -9.22 -16.32 2.64
N GLY A 325 -10.30 -17.04 2.94
CA GLY A 325 -11.41 -17.26 2.01
C GLY A 325 -12.14 -15.96 1.65
N THR A 326 -12.21 -15.68 0.35
CA THR A 326 -13.23 -14.86 -0.27
C THR A 326 -14.58 -15.54 -0.10
N ARG A 327 -15.48 -14.96 0.71
CA ARG A 327 -16.92 -15.19 0.53
C ARG A 327 -17.42 -14.13 -0.43
N ASP A 328 -17.77 -14.57 -1.63
CA ASP A 328 -18.58 -13.80 -2.57
C ASP A 328 -19.95 -13.54 -1.94
N GLU A 329 -20.13 -12.34 -1.39
CA GLU A 329 -21.46 -11.75 -1.25
C GLU A 329 -21.91 -11.22 -2.61
N ASN A 330 -22.23 -12.12 -3.54
CA ASN A 330 -23.06 -11.72 -4.68
C ASN A 330 -23.98 -12.87 -5.11
N GLY A 331 -25.11 -12.95 -4.42
CA GLY A 331 -26.12 -13.97 -4.67
C GLY A 331 -27.41 -13.68 -3.92
N ARG A 332 -28.04 -12.53 -4.21
CA ARG A 332 -29.51 -12.32 -4.20
C ARG A 332 -29.82 -10.83 -4.30
N ARG A 333 -30.21 -10.37 -5.49
CA ARG A 333 -31.32 -9.43 -5.73
C ARG A 333 -31.51 -9.28 -7.25
N ALA A 334 -32.19 -10.26 -7.84
CA ALA A 334 -32.94 -10.08 -9.08
C ALA A 334 -34.03 -11.16 -9.15
N GLY A 335 -35.29 -10.73 -9.36
CA GLY A 335 -36.39 -11.59 -9.80
C GLY A 335 -37.45 -11.91 -8.76
N GLY A 336 -38.59 -11.19 -8.82
CA GLY A 336 -39.79 -11.53 -8.06
C GLY A 336 -40.90 -10.49 -8.21
N GLY A 337 -41.37 -10.28 -9.45
CA GLY A 337 -42.52 -9.44 -9.75
C GLY A 337 -43.85 -10.06 -9.31
N ARG A 338 -44.74 -9.17 -8.88
CA ARG A 338 -46.21 -9.22 -8.72
C ARG A 338 -46.93 -10.48 -9.26
N ARG A 339 -47.85 -11.00 -8.44
CA ARG A 339 -49.27 -11.21 -8.82
C ARG A 339 -50.19 -10.95 -7.63
N GLU A 340 -51.29 -10.27 -7.94
CA GLU A 340 -52.45 -9.94 -7.12
C GLU A 340 -53.29 -11.19 -6.81
N ASP A 341 -53.95 -11.24 -5.65
CA ASP A 341 -55.42 -11.17 -5.57
C ASP A 341 -55.93 -11.32 -4.13
N GLY A 342 -56.93 -10.48 -3.80
CA GLY A 342 -58.09 -10.96 -3.06
C GLY A 342 -58.31 -10.47 -1.62
N THR A 343 -59.24 -9.50 -1.50
CA THR A 343 -60.24 -9.33 -0.42
C THR A 343 -59.73 -8.90 0.98
N GLY A 344 -60.24 -7.87 1.65
CA GLY A 344 -61.39 -6.99 1.44
C GLY A 344 -61.69 -6.23 2.75
N GLY A 345 -62.38 -5.09 2.63
CA GLY A 345 -63.29 -4.58 3.68
C GLY A 345 -62.78 -3.46 4.60
N GLY A 346 -63.50 -2.33 4.58
CA GLY A 346 -63.83 -1.62 5.84
C GLY A 346 -63.49 -0.14 5.96
N ALA A 347 -64.38 0.69 5.42
CA ALA A 347 -64.78 2.06 5.80
C ALA A 347 -64.23 2.74 7.09
N GLY A 348 -64.07 4.07 7.01
CA GLY A 348 -64.21 4.98 8.17
C GLY A 348 -63.43 6.29 8.05
N GLY A 349 -64.11 7.40 7.76
CA GLY A 349 -63.55 8.76 7.76
C GLY A 349 -63.45 9.41 9.16
N PRO A 350 -63.52 10.75 9.28
CA PRO A 350 -62.37 11.59 9.67
C PRO A 350 -62.59 12.45 10.94
N ALA A 351 -61.69 13.42 11.17
CA ALA A 351 -61.66 14.48 12.20
C ALA A 351 -61.12 14.04 13.59
N GLY A 352 -60.43 14.87 14.37
CA GLY A 352 -60.01 16.26 14.22
C GLY A 352 -59.31 16.74 15.51
N ALA A 353 -58.68 17.91 15.42
CA ALA A 353 -58.41 18.93 16.45
C ALA A 353 -57.78 18.56 17.82
N GLY A 354 -56.76 19.34 18.20
CA GLY A 354 -56.41 19.58 19.60
C GLY A 354 -54.94 19.97 19.85
N GLY A 355 -54.59 21.25 19.70
CA GLY A 355 -53.58 21.87 20.60
C GLY A 355 -54.28 22.31 21.91
N PRO A 356 -53.70 23.16 22.77
CA PRO A 356 -52.36 23.74 22.81
C PRO A 356 -51.76 23.80 24.26
N GLY A 357 -50.68 24.59 24.45
CA GLY A 357 -50.20 25.09 25.75
C GLY A 357 -48.84 24.50 26.13
N GLY A 358 -47.77 25.27 26.35
CA GLY A 358 -47.61 26.60 26.95
C GLY A 358 -46.56 26.40 28.06
N GLY A 359 -45.35 26.94 27.97
CA GLY A 359 -44.90 28.30 28.30
C GLY A 359 -43.43 28.16 28.75
N ASP A 360 -42.52 29.00 28.25
CA ASP A 360 -41.98 30.21 28.94
C ASP A 360 -41.17 29.87 30.20
N ASP A 361 -39.99 30.42 30.50
CA ASP A 361 -39.33 31.70 30.18
C ASP A 361 -37.80 31.46 30.15
N GLY A 362 -36.97 32.16 29.36
CA GLY A 362 -36.52 33.55 29.56
C GLY A 362 -35.13 33.54 30.25
N ALA A 363 -34.13 34.40 30.00
CA ALA A 363 -33.97 35.62 29.22
C ALA A 363 -32.45 35.89 29.06
N GLY A 364 -32.01 36.58 28.00
CA GLY A 364 -31.27 37.87 28.05
C GLY A 364 -29.74 37.70 28.16
N GLU A 365 -28.82 38.41 27.49
CA GLU A 365 -28.72 39.68 26.74
C GLU A 365 -27.59 39.47 25.69
N ALA A 366 -27.61 39.92 24.43
CA ALA A 366 -27.74 41.27 23.83
C ALA A 366 -26.57 42.24 24.09
N GLY A 367 -25.88 42.64 23.01
CA GLY A 367 -24.97 43.80 22.97
C GLY A 367 -23.75 43.61 22.03
N ARG A 368 -23.90 43.73 20.70
CA ARG A 368 -23.50 44.89 19.84
C ARG A 368 -22.07 45.42 20.06
N ALA A 369 -21.32 45.95 19.10
CA ALA A 369 -21.26 46.03 17.63
C ALA A 369 -20.02 46.92 17.35
N GLY A 370 -19.29 46.72 16.25
CA GLY A 370 -18.19 47.63 15.90
C GLY A 370 -17.58 47.36 14.53
N ARG A 371 -18.04 48.11 13.52
CA ARG A 371 -17.50 48.20 12.15
C ARG A 371 -16.21 49.03 12.11
N ALA A 372 -15.23 48.58 11.32
CA ALA A 372 -14.32 49.37 10.47
C ALA A 372 -13.62 48.35 9.54
N GLY A 373 -13.58 48.44 8.20
CA GLY A 373 -13.34 49.59 7.36
C GLY A 373 -11.84 49.65 7.01
N GLY A 374 -11.38 48.91 5.99
CA GLY A 374 -9.94 48.82 5.69
C GLY A 374 -9.57 48.14 4.37
N ARG A 375 -9.70 48.92 3.29
CA ARG A 375 -9.09 48.88 1.95
C ARG A 375 -8.15 47.72 1.57
N ILE A 376 -8.49 47.10 0.45
CA ILE A 376 -7.66 46.29 -0.45
C ILE A 376 -6.72 47.24 -1.23
N PRO A 377 -5.41 46.94 -1.37
CA PRO A 377 -4.60 47.53 -2.43
C PRO A 377 -4.59 46.63 -3.66
N GLU A 378 -5.11 47.19 -4.74
CA GLU A 378 -5.00 46.74 -6.13
C GLU A 378 -3.52 46.78 -6.56
N ARG A 379 -2.94 45.65 -6.99
CA ARG A 379 -1.62 45.62 -7.65
C ARG A 379 -1.82 45.63 -9.17
N ALA A 380 -1.25 46.65 -9.80
CA ALA A 380 -1.13 46.79 -11.24
C ALA A 380 -0.27 45.66 -11.87
N PRO A 381 -0.48 45.33 -13.16
CA PRO A 381 0.26 44.27 -13.85
C PRO A 381 1.69 44.71 -14.20
N GLU A 382 2.64 43.83 -13.89
CA GLU A 382 4.06 43.99 -14.21
C GLU A 382 4.29 43.70 -15.71
N ARG A 383 5.04 44.59 -16.37
CA ARG A 383 5.36 44.56 -17.80
C ARG A 383 6.28 43.39 -18.14
N ALA A 384 6.00 42.71 -19.24
CA ALA A 384 6.91 41.76 -19.88
C ALA A 384 8.18 42.45 -20.43
N PRO A 385 9.37 41.81 -20.35
CA PRO A 385 10.54 42.27 -21.07
C PRO A 385 10.49 41.86 -22.56
N ALA A 386 10.84 42.81 -23.43
CA ALA A 386 11.05 42.60 -24.86
C ALA A 386 12.32 41.76 -25.13
N PRO A 387 12.40 41.05 -26.27
CA PRO A 387 13.55 40.21 -26.60
C PRO A 387 14.73 41.06 -27.07
N VAL A 388 15.92 40.79 -26.53
CA VAL A 388 17.19 41.22 -27.12
C VAL A 388 17.52 40.26 -28.26
N ARG A 389 17.83 40.85 -29.42
CA ARG A 389 18.29 40.20 -30.65
C ARG A 389 19.70 39.64 -30.51
#